data_AF-A0A9N9E1J5-F1
#
_entry.id   AF-A0A9N9E1J5-F1
#
_cell.length_a   1.000
_cell.length_b   1.000
_cell.length_c   1.000
_cell.angle_alpha   90.00
_cell.angle_beta   90.00
_cell.angle_gamma   90.00
#
_symmetry.space_group_name_H-M   'P 1'
#
loop_
_entity.id
_entity.type
_entity.pdbx_description
1 polymer ?
#
loop_
_entity_poly.entity_id
_entity_poly.type
_entity_poly.pdbx_seq_one_letter_code
_entity_poly.pdbx_strand_id
1 'polypeptide(L)' 'AVSDKPPYSTIITHGFILDEKGRKNAKLANASYGADILRLLVASSEYTTDVNIGKMRKYRNTARFMLGTLNDFNYIK' A
#
# COMPACT_ATOMS: atom_id res chain seq x y z
N ALA A 1 4.44 -11.33 -36.51
CA ALA A 1 4.98 -10.47 -35.42
C ALA A 1 6.24 -9.81 -35.95
N VAL A 2 6.36 -8.47 -35.83
CA VAL A 2 7.17 -7.64 -36.76
C VAL A 2 8.60 -7.32 -36.28
N SER A 3 9.15 -8.04 -35.29
CA SER A 3 10.57 -7.93 -34.93
C SER A 3 11.08 -9.20 -34.27
N ASP A 4 12.28 -9.65 -34.64
CA ASP A 4 12.98 -10.85 -34.11
C ASP A 4 13.55 -10.67 -32.68
N LYS A 5 13.13 -9.61 -31.98
CA LYS A 5 13.55 -9.29 -30.61
C LYS A 5 12.32 -9.26 -29.69
N PRO A 6 12.44 -9.74 -28.44
CA PRO A 6 11.35 -9.67 -27.49
C PRO A 6 11.00 -8.21 -27.18
N PRO A 7 9.70 -7.88 -27.03
CA PRO A 7 9.22 -6.50 -26.82
C PRO A 7 9.58 -5.91 -25.45
N TYR A 8 10.07 -6.72 -24.52
CA TYR A 8 10.48 -6.31 -23.18
C TYR A 8 11.64 -7.19 -22.69
N SER A 9 12.60 -6.59 -21.99
CA SER A 9 13.76 -7.31 -21.40
C SER A 9 13.41 -8.00 -20.09
N THR A 10 12.40 -7.53 -19.37
CA THR A 10 11.98 -8.07 -18.07
C THR A 10 10.49 -7.80 -17.87
N ILE A 11 9.76 -8.78 -17.34
CA ILE A 11 8.34 -8.69 -17.03
C ILE A 11 8.19 -8.75 -15.51
N ILE A 12 7.50 -7.78 -14.94
CA ILE A 12 7.13 -7.77 -13.53
C ILE A 12 5.61 -7.91 -13.46
N THR A 13 5.15 -8.91 -12.72
CA THR A 13 3.73 -9.16 -12.47
C THR A 13 3.39 -8.82 -11.02
N HIS A 14 2.14 -8.41 -10.80
CA HIS A 14 1.60 -8.15 -9.47
C HIS A 14 0.30 -8.92 -9.24
N GLY A 15 0.02 -9.24 -7.98
CA GLY A 15 -1.24 -9.86 -7.57
C GLY A 15 -2.47 -8.95 -7.78
N PHE A 16 -3.63 -9.50 -7.46
CA PHE A 16 -4.89 -8.76 -7.45
C PHE A 16 -5.15 -8.13 -6.08
N ILE A 17 -5.90 -7.04 -6.09
CA ILE A 17 -6.44 -6.44 -4.87
C ILE A 17 -7.74 -7.16 -4.52
N LEU A 18 -7.81 -7.68 -3.30
CA LEU A 18 -8.96 -8.35 -2.74
C LEU A 18 -9.70 -7.45 -1.76
N ASP A 19 -11.01 -7.56 -1.75
CA ASP A 19 -11.86 -7.03 -0.71
C ASP A 19 -11.66 -7.78 0.63
N GLU A 20 -12.17 -7.18 1.72
CA GLU A 20 -12.22 -7.82 3.05
C GLU A 20 -12.87 -9.22 3.05
N LYS A 21 -13.71 -9.53 2.03
CA LYS A 21 -14.37 -10.84 1.83
C LYS A 21 -13.64 -11.76 0.84
N GLY A 22 -12.42 -11.44 0.42
CA GLY A 22 -11.62 -12.26 -0.50
C GLY A 22 -12.12 -12.29 -1.94
N ARG A 23 -12.98 -11.34 -2.33
CA ARG A 23 -13.52 -11.25 -3.71
C ARG A 23 -12.68 -10.28 -4.53
N LYS A 24 -12.41 -10.65 -5.79
CA LYS A 24 -11.76 -9.78 -6.77
C LYS A 24 -12.74 -8.70 -7.19
N ASN A 25 -12.52 -7.47 -6.73
CA ASN A 25 -13.33 -6.34 -7.12
C ASN A 25 -12.66 -5.54 -8.23
N ALA A 26 -13.33 -5.46 -9.39
CA ALA A 26 -12.90 -4.64 -10.53
C ALA A 26 -13.29 -3.16 -10.40
N LYS A 27 -14.15 -2.80 -9.43
CA LYS A 27 -14.53 -1.41 -9.13
C LYS A 27 -13.95 -1.04 -7.77
N LEU A 28 -12.96 -0.15 -7.79
CA LEU A 28 -12.23 0.36 -6.65
C LEU A 28 -13.18 1.06 -5.65
N ALA A 29 -13.74 0.29 -4.72
CA ALA A 29 -14.64 0.78 -3.68
C ALA A 29 -13.84 1.26 -2.46
N ASN A 30 -12.85 2.14 -2.63
CA ASN A 30 -12.04 2.64 -1.51
C ASN A 30 -11.56 4.10 -1.69
N ALA A 31 -12.31 4.92 -2.43
CA ALA A 31 -12.08 6.36 -2.56
C ALA A 31 -12.15 7.14 -1.22
N SER A 32 -12.63 6.50 -0.16
CA SER A 32 -12.71 7.07 1.19
C SER A 32 -11.36 7.16 1.92
N TYR A 33 -10.35 6.41 1.46
CA TYR A 33 -8.99 6.49 2.00
C TYR A 33 -8.17 7.45 1.12
N GLY A 34 -7.61 8.51 1.73
CA GLY A 34 -6.76 9.47 1.01
C GLY A 34 -5.58 8.78 0.31
N ALA A 35 -5.05 9.41 -0.74
CA ALA A 35 -4.05 8.82 -1.63
C ALA A 35 -2.80 8.28 -0.91
N ASP A 36 -2.35 8.94 0.15
CA ASP A 36 -1.15 8.52 0.88
C ASP A 36 -1.35 7.25 1.71
N ILE A 37 -2.58 7.00 2.18
CA ILE A 37 -2.92 5.76 2.88
C ILE A 37 -2.86 4.59 1.89
N LEU A 38 -3.30 4.80 0.65
CA LEU A 38 -3.22 3.78 -0.40
C LEU A 38 -1.76 3.50 -0.80
N ARG A 39 -0.91 4.54 -0.88
CA ARG A 39 0.52 4.36 -1.14
C ARG A 39 1.21 3.58 -0.03
N LEU A 40 0.90 3.90 1.23
CA LEU A 40 1.44 3.18 2.37
C LEU A 40 1.01 1.71 2.35
N LEU A 41 -0.25 1.43 2.01
CA LEU A 41 -0.75 0.07 1.86
C LEU A 41 0.03 -0.71 0.79
N VAL A 42 0.20 -0.15 -0.40
CA VAL A 42 0.95 -0.78 -1.49
C VAL A 42 2.41 -1.02 -1.09
N ALA A 43 3.05 -0.04 -0.45
CA ALA A 43 4.43 -0.17 0.01
C ALA A 43 4.60 -1.22 1.12
N SER A 44 3.57 -1.43 1.96
CA SER A 44 3.59 -2.44 3.02
C SER A 44 3.20 -3.85 2.56
N SER A 45 2.73 -4.00 1.32
CA SER A 45 2.22 -5.27 0.81
C SER A 45 3.27 -5.98 -0.04
N GLU A 46 3.23 -7.31 -0.01
CA GLU A 46 4.07 -8.12 -0.87
C GLU A 46 3.45 -8.19 -2.28
N TYR A 47 4.18 -7.73 -3.29
CA TYR A 47 3.66 -7.56 -4.66
C TYR A 47 3.42 -8.88 -5.41
N THR A 48 4.04 -9.97 -4.95
CA THR A 48 3.92 -11.31 -5.55
C THR A 48 2.61 -12.01 -5.19
N THR A 49 1.94 -11.58 -4.12
CA THR A 49 0.72 -12.20 -3.60
C THR A 49 -0.49 -11.28 -3.73
N ASP A 50 -1.69 -11.85 -3.59
CA ASP A 50 -2.92 -11.08 -3.58
C ASP A 50 -3.05 -10.28 -2.27
N VAL A 51 -3.37 -9.00 -2.39
CA VAL A 51 -3.36 -8.04 -1.26
C VAL A 51 -4.78 -7.75 -0.79
N ASN A 52 -5.05 -7.91 0.51
CA ASN A 52 -6.33 -7.57 1.13
C ASN A 52 -6.29 -6.13 1.71
N ILE A 53 -7.31 -5.32 1.42
CA ILE A 53 -7.43 -3.97 1.98
C ILE A 53 -7.94 -4.04 3.42
N GLY A 54 -7.02 -3.96 4.39
CA GLY A 54 -7.34 -3.97 5.83
C GLY A 54 -7.36 -2.58 6.50
N LYS A 55 -7.67 -2.56 7.81
CA LYS A 55 -7.77 -1.34 8.63
C LYS A 55 -6.44 -0.58 8.77
N MET A 56 -6.27 0.47 7.95
CA MET A 56 -5.10 1.38 7.98
C MET A 56 -5.08 2.40 9.15
N ARG A 57 -6.11 2.40 10.02
CA ARG A 57 -6.16 3.30 11.19
C ARG A 57 -5.03 3.05 12.21
N LYS A 58 -4.51 1.82 12.27
CA LYS A 58 -3.45 1.44 13.23
C LYS A 58 -2.17 2.24 13.00
N TYR A 59 -1.69 2.31 11.75
CA TYR A 59 -0.47 3.04 11.38
C TYR A 59 -0.54 4.54 11.74
N ARG A 60 -1.69 5.17 11.51
CA ARG A 60 -1.89 6.58 11.89
C ARG A 60 -1.88 6.78 13.41
N ASN A 61 -2.50 5.86 14.15
CA ASN A 61 -2.56 5.96 15.61
C ASN A 61 -1.17 5.74 16.24
N THR A 62 -0.36 4.82 15.73
CA THR A 62 1.03 4.66 16.18
C THR A 62 1.87 5.90 15.88
N ALA A 63 1.76 6.47 14.67
CA ALA A 63 2.44 7.72 14.35
C ALA A 63 2.04 8.86 15.30
N ARG A 64 0.73 8.99 15.60
CA ARG A 64 0.23 9.99 16.56
C ARG A 64 0.75 9.77 17.97
N PHE A 65 0.82 8.51 18.42
CA PHE A 65 1.37 8.18 19.75
C PHE A 65 2.85 8.58 19.85
N MET A 66 3.66 8.19 18.86
CA MET A 66 5.09 8.54 18.82
C MET A 66 5.32 10.06 18.80
N LEU A 67 4.51 10.80 18.05
CA LEU A 67 4.56 12.26 18.04
C LEU A 67 4.13 12.86 19.39
N GLY A 68 3.11 12.29 20.04
CA GLY A 68 2.67 12.72 21.37
C GLY A 68 3.72 12.52 22.46
N THR A 69 4.51 11.45 22.37
CA THR A 69 5.61 11.18 23.32
C THR A 69 6.80 12.14 23.17
N LEU A 70 6.88 12.88 22.07
CA LEU A 70 7.98 13.83 21.79
C LEU A 70 7.64 15.28 22.16
N ASN A 71 6.47 15.53 22.75
CA ASN A 71 6.00 16.90 22.99
C ASN A 71 6.93 17.73 23.90
N ASP A 72 7.65 17.07 24.82
CA ASP A 72 8.63 17.69 25.72
C ASP A 72 10.09 17.34 25.36
N PHE A 73 10.32 16.75 24.18
CA PHE A 73 11.66 16.37 23.74
C PHE A 73 12.43 17.59 23.24
N ASN A 74 13.33 18.10 24.08
CA ASN A 74 14.21 19.21 23.73
C ASN A 74 15.55 18.66 23.22
N TYR A 75 15.81 18.82 21.93
CA TYR A 75 17.08 18.40 21.33
C TYR A 75 18.19 19.38 21.71
N ILE A 76 18.94 19.05 22.76
CA ILE A 76 20.17 19.75 23.10
C ILE A 76 21.26 19.17 22.21
N LYS A 77 21.81 20.00 21.33
CA LYS A 77 22.89 19.64 20.40
C LYS A 77 24.25 19.87 21.04
#